data_AF-A0A6G3SC99-F1
#
_entry.id   AF-A0A6G3SC99-F1
#
_cell.length_a   1.000
_cell.length_b   1.000
_cell.length_c   1.000
_cell.angle_alpha   90.00
_cell.angle_beta   90.00
_cell.angle_gamma   90.00
#
_symmetry.space_group_name_H-M   'P 1'
#
loop_
_entity.id
_entity.type
_entity.pdbx_description
1 polymer ?
#
loop_
_entity_poly.entity_id
_entity_poly.type
_entity_poly.pdbx_seq_one_letter_code
_entity_poly.pdbx_strand_id
1 'polypeptide(L)'
;MSRPETPTHTTGAHRAQRAGARRPEPRTVPQRPPARYEPFLDGLFTYCLSVLCDHDEATAALGDALALAERRGARAPDAEADRRSWLYALARWYCL
;
A
#
# COMPACT_ATOMS: atom_id res chain seq x y z
N MET A 1 19.12 33.93 39.30
CA MET A 1 17.92 34.24 38.52
C MET A 1 17.63 33.07 37.59
N SER A 2 16.41 32.56 37.67
CA SER A 2 15.97 31.30 37.08
C SER A 2 15.51 31.43 35.63
N ARG A 3 15.63 30.30 34.91
CA ARG A 3 15.05 29.91 33.60
C ARG A 3 15.86 30.23 32.34
N PRO A 4 16.39 29.20 31.65
CA PRO A 4 16.40 29.17 30.20
C PRO A 4 15.04 28.67 29.69
N GLU A 5 14.47 29.42 28.75
CA GLU A 5 13.25 29.09 28.05
C GLU A 5 13.48 28.01 27.00
N THR A 6 12.53 27.07 26.90
CA THR A 6 12.33 26.25 25.71
C THR A 6 11.05 26.69 25.01
N PRO A 7 11.13 26.98 23.71
CA PRO A 7 10.15 26.47 22.78
C PRO A 7 10.85 25.55 21.78
N THR A 8 10.73 24.24 22.05
CA THR A 8 10.92 23.19 21.04
C THR A 8 9.81 23.34 20.02
N HIS A 9 10.11 23.98 18.90
CA HIS A 9 9.27 23.87 17.73
C HIS A 9 10.17 23.65 16.52
N THR A 10 9.80 22.65 15.73
CA THR A 10 10.08 22.50 14.29
C THR A 10 10.66 21.15 13.94
N THR A 11 9.95 20.55 12.97
CA THR A 11 10.30 19.38 12.18
C THR A 11 9.95 18.05 12.82
N GLY A 12 8.66 17.71 12.69
CA GLY A 12 8.24 16.33 12.50
C GLY A 12 8.97 15.77 11.28
N ALA A 13 10.16 15.24 11.51
CA ALA A 13 10.92 14.51 10.52
C ALA A 13 10.19 13.19 10.29
N HIS A 14 9.40 13.15 9.22
CA HIS A 14 8.95 11.94 8.57
C HIS A 14 10.19 11.11 8.17
N ARG A 15 10.73 10.35 9.13
CA ARG A 15 11.81 9.40 8.88
C ARG A 15 11.28 8.00 9.12
N ALA A 16 10.44 7.57 8.18
CA ALA A 16 10.21 6.16 7.92
C ALA A 16 10.77 5.81 6.54
N GLN A 17 12.05 6.11 6.32
CA GLN A 17 12.83 5.46 5.28
C GLN A 17 13.15 4.05 5.80
N ARG A 18 12.28 3.09 5.49
CA ARG A 18 12.69 1.68 5.40
C ARG A 18 12.66 1.27 3.94
N ALA A 19 13.63 1.80 3.20
CA ALA A 19 14.10 1.17 1.98
C ALA A 19 14.73 -0.18 2.40
N GLY A 20 13.98 -1.27 2.30
CA GLY A 20 14.38 -2.49 2.98
C GLY A 20 13.69 -3.79 2.57
N ALA A 21 13.22 -3.95 1.33
CA ALA A 21 13.13 -5.28 0.69
C ALA A 21 12.81 -5.18 -0.81
N ARG A 22 13.83 -4.87 -1.62
CA ARG A 22 13.74 -5.08 -3.06
C ARG A 22 13.75 -6.59 -3.34
N ARG A 23 12.57 -7.16 -3.65
CA ARG A 23 12.30 -7.98 -4.86
C ARG A 23 11.02 -8.83 -4.70
N PRO A 24 10.06 -8.62 -5.61
CA PRO A 24 9.51 -9.74 -6.37
C PRO A 24 9.59 -9.46 -7.88
N GLU A 25 10.46 -10.19 -8.58
CA GLU A 25 10.27 -10.54 -10.00
C GLU A 25 9.97 -12.06 -9.95
N PRO A 26 8.89 -12.56 -10.59
CA PRO A 26 8.83 -12.56 -12.05
C PRO A 26 7.47 -12.13 -12.61
N ARG A 27 7.54 -11.11 -13.48
CA ARG A 27 6.68 -10.81 -14.64
C ARG A 27 5.41 -11.69 -14.74
N THR A 28 4.39 -11.30 -13.98
CA THR A 28 3.05 -11.87 -14.15
C THR A 28 2.34 -11.00 -15.17
N VAL A 29 1.91 -11.60 -16.28
CA VAL A 29 1.05 -10.98 -17.30
C VAL A 29 -0.08 -10.25 -16.57
N PRO A 30 -0.43 -8.98 -16.92
CA PRO A 30 -1.52 -8.28 -16.27
C PRO A 30 -2.82 -9.01 -16.62
N GLN A 31 -3.21 -9.95 -15.77
CA GLN A 31 -4.54 -10.52 -15.78
C GLN A 31 -5.46 -9.37 -15.44
N ARG A 32 -6.38 -9.05 -16.35
CA ARG A 32 -7.41 -8.04 -16.12
C ARG A 32 -8.02 -8.31 -14.73
N PRO A 33 -7.93 -7.35 -13.79
CA PRO A 33 -8.49 -7.55 -12.46
C PRO A 33 -9.96 -7.94 -12.62
N PRO A 34 -10.42 -9.01 -11.94
CA PRO A 34 -11.82 -9.38 -12.04
C PRO A 34 -12.69 -8.21 -11.54
N ALA A 35 -13.84 -8.00 -12.19
CA ALA A 35 -14.73 -6.86 -11.98
C ALA A 35 -15.09 -6.59 -10.50
N ARG A 36 -14.98 -7.61 -9.65
CA ARG A 36 -15.16 -7.55 -8.19
C ARG A 36 -14.19 -6.63 -7.43
N TYR A 37 -13.05 -6.25 -8.02
CA TYR A 37 -12.09 -5.35 -7.38
C TYR A 37 -12.11 -3.92 -7.91
N GLU A 38 -12.77 -3.68 -9.06
CA GLU A 38 -12.85 -2.35 -9.69
C GLU A 38 -13.24 -1.22 -8.72
N PRO A 39 -14.22 -1.40 -7.80
CA PRO A 39 -14.60 -0.34 -6.87
C PRO A 39 -13.51 0.06 -5.87
N PHE A 40 -12.53 -0.80 -5.62
CA PHE A 40 -11.47 -0.57 -4.63
C PHE A 40 -10.17 -0.07 -5.25
N LEU A 41 -10.01 -0.16 -6.57
CA LEU A 41 -8.76 0.15 -7.26
C LEU A 41 -8.33 1.61 -7.07
N ASP A 42 -9.26 2.54 -7.22
CA ASP A 42 -8.99 3.98 -7.11
C ASP A 42 -8.51 4.35 -5.69
N GLY A 43 -9.17 3.81 -4.66
CA GLY A 43 -8.80 4.03 -3.26
C GLY A 43 -7.49 3.35 -2.84
N LEU A 44 -7.19 2.17 -3.39
CA LEU A 44 -5.92 1.47 -3.16
C LEU A 44 -4.77 2.19 -3.87
N PHE A 45 -4.97 2.60 -5.13
CA PHE A 45 -3.98 3.34 -5.89
C PHE A 45 -3.64 4.67 -5.21
N THR A 46 -4.65 5.43 -4.79
CA THR A 46 -4.46 6.70 -4.06
C THR A 46 -3.71 6.50 -2.74
N TYR A 47 -3.98 5.40 -2.03
CA TYR A 47 -3.25 5.06 -0.82
C TYR A 47 -1.78 4.74 -1.11
N CYS A 48 -1.50 3.88 -2.10
CA CYS A 48 -0.15 3.55 -2.53
C CYS A 48 0.62 4.79 -2.97
N LEU A 49 -0.01 5.66 -3.77
CA LEU A 49 0.58 6.91 -4.25
C LEU A 49 0.92 7.86 -3.08
N SER A 50 0.07 7.90 -2.06
CA SER A 50 0.31 8.73 -0.87
C SER A 50 1.46 8.23 0.00
N VAL A 51 1.75 6.92 0.01
CA VAL A 51 2.83 6.32 0.81
C VAL A 51 4.15 6.30 0.06
N LEU A 52 4.13 5.92 -1.22
CA LEU A 52 5.32 5.74 -2.05
C LEU A 52 5.75 7.04 -2.75
N CYS A 53 4.82 7.97 -2.97
CA CYS A 53 5.04 9.23 -3.72
C CYS A 53 5.60 9.03 -5.14
N ASP A 54 5.53 7.81 -5.67
CA ASP A 54 6.00 7.43 -6.99
C ASP A 54 4.90 6.64 -7.70
N HIS A 55 4.60 7.05 -8.94
CA HIS A 55 3.49 6.49 -9.72
C HIS A 55 3.80 5.07 -10.22
N ASP A 56 5.02 4.82 -10.65
CA ASP A 56 5.47 3.52 -11.14
C ASP A 56 5.56 2.52 -9.98
N GLU A 57 6.10 2.96 -8.84
CA GLU A 57 6.17 2.13 -7.62
C GLU A 57 4.77 1.82 -7.08
N ALA A 58 3.85 2.79 -7.07
CA ALA A 58 2.46 2.58 -6.68
C ALA A 58 1.72 1.61 -7.61
N THR A 59 1.95 1.73 -8.93
CA THR A 59 1.35 0.82 -9.92
C THR A 59 1.87 -0.60 -9.78
N ALA A 60 3.18 -0.76 -9.56
CA ALA A 60 3.80 -2.07 -9.33
C ALA A 60 3.28 -2.71 -8.03
N ALA A 61 3.28 -1.98 -6.92
CA ALA A 61 2.77 -2.45 -5.63
C ALA A 61 1.28 -2.84 -5.69
N LEU A 62 0.46 -2.06 -6.39
CA LEU A 62 -0.96 -2.39 -6.60
C LEU A 62 -1.13 -3.66 -7.46
N GLY A 63 -0.35 -3.80 -8.52
CA GLY A 63 -0.34 -5.00 -9.37
C GLY A 63 0.02 -6.26 -8.59
N ASP A 64 1.07 -6.20 -7.78
CA ASP A 64 1.51 -7.32 -6.95
C ASP A 64 0.50 -7.67 -5.84
N ALA A 65 -0.15 -6.67 -5.26
CA ALA A 65 -1.25 -6.86 -4.31
C ALA A 65 -2.43 -7.62 -4.92
N LEU A 66 -2.83 -7.23 -6.14
CA LEU A 66 -3.92 -7.89 -6.87
C LEU A 66 -3.53 -9.29 -7.35
N ALA A 67 -2.31 -9.49 -7.84
CA ALA A 67 -1.83 -10.81 -8.23
C ALA A 67 -1.80 -11.78 -7.04
N LEU A 68 -1.42 -11.30 -5.85
CA LEU A 68 -1.48 -12.07 -4.63
C LEU A 68 -2.92 -12.32 -4.17
N ALA A 69 -3.81 -11.34 -4.36
CA ALA A 69 -5.22 -11.48 -4.06
C ALA A 69 -5.88 -12.56 -4.93
N GLU A 70 -5.59 -12.58 -6.24
CA GLU A 70 -6.08 -13.60 -7.17
C GLU A 70 -5.58 -14.99 -6.81
N ARG A 71 -4.29 -15.14 -6.50
CA ARG A 71 -3.72 -16.41 -6.01
C ARG A 71 -4.40 -16.89 -4.73
N ARG A 72 -4.85 -15.97 -3.87
CA ARG A 72 -5.59 -16.25 -2.64
C ARG A 72 -7.10 -16.22 -2.82
N GLY A 73 -7.63 -16.12 -4.03
CA GLY A 73 -9.07 -15.95 -4.31
C GLY A 73 -9.96 -17.04 -3.71
N ALA A 74 -9.47 -18.27 -3.57
CA ALA A 74 -10.18 -19.37 -2.90
C ALA A 74 -10.28 -19.22 -1.36
N ARG A 75 -9.51 -18.29 -0.78
CA ARG A 75 -9.46 -17.95 0.65
C ARG A 75 -9.87 -16.50 0.91
N ALA A 76 -10.32 -15.78 -0.13
CA ALA A 76 -10.72 -14.39 -0.01
C ALA A 76 -12.07 -14.29 0.71
N PRO A 77 -12.29 -13.26 1.55
CA PRO A 77 -13.57 -13.04 2.18
C PRO A 77 -14.69 -12.80 1.15
N ASP A 78 -15.86 -13.40 1.40
CA ASP A 78 -17.07 -13.20 0.60
C ASP A 78 -17.70 -11.82 0.85
N ALA A 79 -17.65 -11.34 2.09
CA ALA A 79 -18.18 -10.03 2.47
C ALA A 79 -17.34 -8.89 1.87
N GLU A 80 -18.02 -7.90 1.30
CA GLU A 80 -17.39 -6.77 0.64
C GLU A 80 -16.51 -5.92 1.58
N ALA A 81 -16.98 -5.68 2.81
CA ALA A 81 -16.25 -4.92 3.83
C ALA A 81 -14.95 -5.63 4.26
N ASP A 82 -15.00 -6.96 4.42
CA ASP A 82 -13.82 -7.76 4.77
C ASP A 82 -12.85 -7.84 3.60
N ARG A 83 -13.35 -7.94 2.37
CA ARG A 83 -12.54 -7.91 1.15
C ARG A 83 -11.81 -6.58 1.00
N ARG A 84 -12.48 -5.45 1.23
CA ARG A 84 -11.85 -4.12 1.26
C ARG A 84 -10.75 -4.05 2.31
N SER A 85 -11.04 -4.48 3.54
CA SER A 85 -10.06 -4.47 4.65
C SER A 85 -8.84 -5.35 4.34
N TRP A 86 -9.07 -6.51 3.73
CA TRP A 86 -8.03 -7.43 3.30
C TRP A 86 -7.16 -6.85 2.16
N LEU A 87 -7.76 -6.18 1.18
CA LEU A 87 -7.02 -5.50 0.11
C LEU A 87 -6.16 -4.35 0.65
N TYR A 88 -6.67 -3.56 1.60
CA TYR A 88 -5.88 -2.51 2.25
C TYR A 88 -4.70 -3.09 3.06
N ALA A 89 -4.89 -4.24 3.71
CA ALA A 89 -3.80 -4.93 4.41
C ALA A 89 -2.71 -5.43 3.43
N LEU A 90 -3.11 -5.93 2.25
CA LEU A 90 -2.18 -6.32 1.19
C LEU A 90 -1.42 -5.12 0.64
N ALA A 91 -2.12 -4.03 0.28
CA ALA A 91 -1.47 -2.81 -0.21
C ALA A 91 -0.47 -2.25 0.81
N ARG A 92 -0.84 -2.21 2.10
CA ARG A 92 0.09 -1.83 3.17
C ARG A 92 1.32 -2.74 3.20
N TRP A 93 1.17 -4.04 2.99
CA TRP A 93 2.30 -4.96 3.00
C TRP A 93 3.28 -4.72 1.85
N TYR A 94 2.81 -4.26 0.70
CA TYR A 94 3.68 -3.91 -0.44
C TYR A 94 4.24 -2.49 -0.38
N CYS A 95 3.63 -1.58 0.39
CA CYS A 95 4.13 -0.21 0.57
C CYS A 95 5.17 -0.08 1.70
N LEU A 96 5.42 -1.13 2.49
CA LEU A 96 6.32 -1.14 3.66
C LEU A 96 7.64 -1.87 3.37
#